data_AF-A0A7V8VKQ2-F1
#
_entry.id   AF-A0A7V8VKQ2-F1
#
_cell.length_a   1.000
_cell.length_b   1.000
_cell.length_c   1.000
_cell.angle_alpha   90.00
_cell.angle_beta   90.00
_cell.angle_gamma   90.00
#
_symmetry.space_group_name_H-M   'P 1'
#
loop_
_entity.id
_entity.type
_entity.pdbx_description
1 polymer ?
#
loop_
_entity_poly.entity_id
_entity_poly.type
_entity_poly.pdbx_seq_one_letter_code
_entity_poly.pdbx_strand_id
1 'polypeptide(L)'
;MQTLSRTKDEDLETALEALGVPSADEADRAAQAFAVAADRAGLVDVAYGRLDTPMGELTLAATEQGVVEVALPNRDPDEVLATLATRISGRVVRLAKRIDPARRELDEYFAGTRREFDLELDWRLAKGGFYGQVLRRISEVPYGSTLSYGELAGRAGNRRAHRAAGTACGSNPIPILVPCHRILQSGGGTGNYGGGPEMKRRLLRLEGVLD
;
A
#
# COMPACT_ATOMS: atom_id res chain seq x y z
N MET A 1 -21.06 -8.65 -34.57
CA MET A 1 -20.32 -9.52 -33.62
C MET A 1 -20.54 -9.17 -32.13
N GLN A 2 -21.17 -8.04 -31.78
CA GLN A 2 -21.46 -7.69 -30.37
C GLN A 2 -22.74 -8.33 -29.80
N THR A 3 -23.72 -8.68 -30.63
CA THR A 3 -25.03 -9.14 -30.17
C THR A 3 -25.04 -10.58 -29.62
N LEU A 4 -24.12 -11.44 -30.07
CA LEU A 4 -24.04 -12.85 -29.67
C LEU A 4 -23.35 -13.10 -28.32
N SER A 5 -22.54 -12.14 -27.84
CA SER A 5 -21.87 -12.23 -26.53
C SER A 5 -22.84 -11.89 -25.40
N ARG A 6 -23.67 -10.86 -25.60
CA ARG A 6 -24.59 -10.36 -24.57
C ARG A 6 -25.69 -11.35 -24.21
N THR A 7 -26.18 -12.11 -25.20
CA THR A 7 -27.22 -13.13 -24.98
C THR A 7 -26.68 -14.31 -24.15
N LYS A 8 -25.42 -14.70 -24.35
CA LYS A 8 -24.79 -15.75 -23.54
C LYS A 8 -24.56 -15.34 -22.09
N ASP A 9 -24.25 -14.07 -21.85
CA ASP A 9 -24.08 -13.54 -20.49
C ASP A 9 -25.43 -13.45 -19.76
N GLU A 10 -26.49 -12.99 -20.44
CA GLU A 10 -27.87 -12.97 -19.92
C GLU A 10 -28.41 -14.40 -19.65
N ASP A 11 -28.10 -15.36 -20.51
CA ASP A 11 -28.43 -16.79 -20.33
C ASP A 11 -27.69 -17.41 -19.13
N LEU A 12 -26.44 -17.00 -18.88
CA LEU A 12 -25.62 -17.47 -17.76
C LEU A 12 -26.11 -16.90 -16.42
N GLU A 13 -26.40 -15.60 -16.36
CA GLU A 13 -26.96 -14.96 -15.16
C GLU A 13 -28.30 -15.61 -14.76
N THR A 14 -29.19 -15.82 -15.74
CA THR A 14 -30.48 -16.49 -15.52
C THR A 14 -30.30 -17.93 -15.01
N ALA A 15 -29.32 -18.67 -15.55
CA ALA A 15 -29.00 -20.03 -15.11
C ALA A 15 -28.43 -20.07 -13.68
N LEU A 16 -27.59 -19.08 -13.31
CA LEU A 16 -27.03 -18.96 -11.96
C LEU A 16 -28.11 -18.61 -10.93
N GLU A 17 -29.02 -17.71 -11.27
CA GLU A 17 -30.19 -17.37 -10.43
C GLU A 17 -31.09 -18.58 -10.20
N ALA A 18 -31.37 -19.37 -11.25
CA ALA A 18 -32.17 -20.60 -11.13
C ALA A 18 -31.52 -21.68 -10.25
N LEU A 19 -30.18 -21.68 -10.15
CA LEU A 19 -29.40 -22.55 -9.26
C LEU A 19 -29.30 -22.00 -7.83
N GLY A 20 -29.88 -20.83 -7.55
CA GLY A 20 -29.80 -20.17 -6.24
C GLY A 20 -28.40 -19.64 -5.89
N VAL A 21 -27.57 -19.41 -6.91
CA VAL A 21 -26.26 -18.77 -6.71
C VAL A 21 -26.53 -17.30 -6.33
N PRO A 22 -26.00 -16.81 -5.19
CA PRO A 22 -26.20 -15.43 -4.80
C PRO A 22 -25.60 -14.50 -5.86
N SER A 23 -26.24 -13.35 -6.08
CA SER A 23 -25.67 -12.33 -6.95
C SER A 23 -24.36 -11.79 -6.39
N ALA A 24 -23.54 -11.14 -7.22
CA ALA A 24 -22.30 -10.50 -6.76
C ALA A 24 -22.56 -9.52 -5.61
N ASP A 25 -23.63 -8.72 -5.69
CA ASP A 25 -24.03 -7.77 -4.65
C ASP A 25 -24.51 -8.45 -3.36
N GLU A 26 -25.16 -9.60 -3.45
CA GLU A 26 -25.57 -10.40 -2.29
C GLU A 26 -24.36 -11.03 -1.60
N ALA A 27 -23.45 -11.61 -2.38
CA ALA A 27 -22.21 -12.17 -1.88
C ALA A 27 -21.34 -11.09 -1.21
N ASP A 28 -21.21 -9.92 -1.82
CA ASP A 28 -20.46 -8.79 -1.27
C ASP A 28 -21.10 -8.26 0.02
N ARG A 29 -22.42 -8.11 0.07
CA ARG A 29 -23.13 -7.70 1.31
C ARG A 29 -22.94 -8.73 2.42
N ALA A 30 -23.03 -10.02 2.12
CA ALA A 30 -22.82 -11.09 3.08
C ALA A 30 -21.37 -11.11 3.60
N ALA A 31 -20.39 -10.95 2.71
CA ALA A 31 -18.98 -10.86 3.06
C ALA A 31 -18.68 -9.63 3.95
N GLN A 32 -19.28 -8.48 3.64
CA GLN A 32 -19.16 -7.27 4.47
C GLN A 32 -19.81 -7.46 5.84
N ALA A 33 -21.01 -8.04 5.91
CA ALA A 33 -21.68 -8.33 7.17
C ALA A 33 -20.85 -9.29 8.05
N PHE A 34 -20.28 -10.34 7.45
CA PHE A 34 -19.34 -11.24 8.11
C PHE A 34 -18.11 -10.50 8.62
N ALA A 35 -17.47 -9.66 7.79
CA ALA A 35 -16.29 -8.89 8.17
C ALA A 35 -16.55 -7.99 9.38
N VAL A 36 -17.70 -7.30 9.41
CA VAL A 36 -18.11 -6.46 10.55
C VAL A 36 -18.37 -7.29 11.80
N ALA A 37 -19.00 -8.47 11.67
CA ALA A 37 -19.23 -9.36 12.80
C ALA A 37 -17.92 -9.94 13.35
N ALA A 38 -17.00 -10.37 12.48
CA ALA A 38 -15.68 -10.85 12.84
C ALA A 38 -14.84 -9.77 13.55
N ASP A 39 -14.90 -8.53 13.06
CA ASP A 39 -14.23 -7.38 13.68
C ASP A 39 -14.71 -7.16 15.12
N ARG A 40 -16.04 -7.13 15.33
CA ARG A 40 -16.66 -6.98 16.66
C ARG A 40 -16.32 -8.13 17.61
N ALA A 41 -16.09 -9.32 17.06
CA ALA A 41 -15.71 -10.50 17.83
C ALA A 41 -14.19 -10.59 18.09
N GLY A 42 -13.38 -9.61 17.64
CA GLY A 42 -11.92 -9.66 17.79
C GLY A 42 -11.25 -10.74 16.91
N LEU A 43 -11.89 -11.11 15.81
CA LEU A 43 -11.45 -12.15 14.89
C LEU A 43 -10.72 -11.61 13.65
N VAL A 44 -10.36 -10.32 13.62
CA VAL A 44 -9.65 -9.67 12.52
C VAL A 44 -8.28 -9.18 13.01
N ASP A 45 -7.22 -9.82 12.53
CA ASP A 45 -5.83 -9.40 12.80
C ASP A 45 -5.32 -8.41 11.78
N VAL A 46 -5.68 -8.64 10.52
CA VAL A 46 -5.28 -7.80 9.39
C VAL A 46 -6.54 -7.43 8.63
N ALA A 47 -6.86 -6.13 8.61
CA ALA A 47 -7.87 -5.61 7.71
C ALA A 47 -7.21 -5.04 6.47
N TYR A 48 -7.82 -5.26 5.32
CA TYR A 48 -7.35 -4.67 4.07
C TYR A 48 -8.49 -4.03 3.26
N GLY A 49 -8.10 -3.20 2.30
CA GLY A 49 -8.98 -2.66 1.29
C GLY A 49 -8.19 -2.01 0.16
N ARG A 50 -8.91 -1.56 -0.85
CA ARG A 50 -8.35 -0.94 -2.06
C ARG A 50 -8.66 0.54 -2.09
N LEU A 51 -7.75 1.32 -2.66
CA LEU A 51 -7.89 2.75 -2.85
C LEU A 51 -7.46 3.11 -4.27
N ASP A 52 -8.38 3.69 -5.04
CA ASP A 52 -8.06 4.30 -6.33
C ASP A 52 -7.29 5.59 -6.12
N THR A 53 -6.13 5.71 -6.76
CA THR A 53 -5.30 6.91 -6.68
C THR A 53 -4.89 7.38 -8.07
N PRO A 54 -4.42 8.63 -8.21
CA PRO A 54 -3.79 9.06 -9.45
C PRO A 54 -2.64 8.12 -9.90
N MET A 55 -2.00 7.41 -8.98
CA MET A 55 -0.89 6.50 -9.27
C MET A 55 -1.33 5.10 -9.71
N GLY A 56 -2.62 4.78 -9.65
CA GLY A 56 -3.19 3.44 -9.81
C GLY A 56 -3.84 2.94 -8.51
N GLU A 57 -4.47 1.77 -8.57
CA GLU A 57 -5.10 1.15 -7.38
C GLU A 57 -4.02 0.71 -6.39
N LEU A 58 -4.13 1.17 -5.13
CA LEU A 58 -3.32 0.71 -4.01
C LEU A 58 -4.10 -0.31 -3.19
N THR A 59 -3.42 -1.34 -2.68
CA THR A 59 -3.97 -2.19 -1.62
C THR A 59 -3.36 -1.79 -0.28
N LEU A 60 -4.20 -1.36 0.66
CA LEU A 60 -3.82 -0.97 2.01
C LEU A 60 -4.14 -2.10 2.97
N ALA A 61 -3.26 -2.38 3.91
CA ALA A 61 -3.55 -3.26 5.04
C ALA A 61 -3.13 -2.63 6.37
N ALA A 62 -3.93 -2.87 7.41
CA ALA A 62 -3.71 -2.38 8.75
C ALA A 62 -3.94 -3.49 9.79
N THR A 63 -3.14 -3.45 10.85
CA THR A 63 -3.35 -4.22 12.07
C THR A 63 -3.91 -3.30 13.17
N GLU A 64 -4.07 -3.82 14.38
CA GLU A 64 -4.33 -3.00 15.57
C GLU A 64 -3.22 -1.98 15.89
N GLN A 65 -2.00 -2.17 15.38
CA GLN A 65 -0.86 -1.25 15.60
C GLN A 65 -0.74 -0.15 14.54
N GLY A 66 -1.57 -0.20 13.48
CA GLY A 66 -1.54 0.77 12.39
C GLY A 66 -1.32 0.15 11.00
N VAL A 67 -0.97 1.00 10.04
CA VAL A 67 -0.76 0.57 8.64
C VAL A 67 0.47 -0.32 8.55
N VAL A 68 0.30 -1.51 7.98
CA VAL A 68 1.37 -2.53 7.90
C VAL A 68 1.85 -2.78 6.46
N GLU A 69 1.01 -2.48 5.47
CA GLU A 69 1.33 -2.65 4.05
C GLU A 69 0.65 -1.57 3.21
N VAL A 70 1.39 -1.03 2.23
CA VAL A 70 0.87 -0.25 1.10
C VAL A 70 1.39 -0.89 -0.17
N ALA A 71 0.60 -1.79 -0.75
CA ALA A 71 0.97 -2.44 -2.00
C ALA A 71 0.70 -1.50 -3.18
N LEU A 72 1.76 -1.30 -3.97
CA LEU A 72 1.75 -0.45 -5.16
C LEU A 72 1.03 -1.14 -6.34
N PRO A 73 0.58 -0.40 -7.36
CA PRO A 73 -0.31 -0.93 -8.41
C PRO A 73 0.29 -2.05 -9.27
N ASN A 74 1.62 -2.19 -9.26
CA ASN A 74 2.33 -3.24 -9.97
C ASN A 74 2.51 -4.54 -9.14
N ARG A 75 1.93 -4.61 -7.94
CA ARG A 75 1.93 -5.79 -7.09
C ARG A 75 0.60 -6.51 -7.23
N ASP A 76 0.64 -7.83 -7.39
CA ASP A 76 -0.54 -8.66 -7.38
C ASP A 76 -1.19 -8.64 -5.98
N PRO A 77 -2.46 -8.19 -5.83
CA PRO A 77 -3.16 -8.20 -4.56
C PRO A 77 -3.20 -9.58 -3.90
N ASP A 78 -3.33 -10.67 -4.66
CA ASP A 78 -3.46 -12.01 -4.09
C ASP A 78 -2.15 -12.48 -3.45
N GLU A 79 -1.00 -12.17 -4.09
CA GLU A 79 0.32 -12.43 -3.51
C GLU A 79 0.57 -11.61 -2.25
N VAL A 80 0.08 -10.36 -2.22
CA VAL A 80 0.16 -9.49 -1.03
C VAL A 80 -0.66 -10.09 0.11
N LEU A 81 -1.90 -10.49 -0.13
CA LEU A 81 -2.77 -11.11 0.88
C LEU A 81 -2.20 -12.43 1.38
N ALA A 82 -1.65 -13.27 0.50
CA ALA A 82 -0.97 -14.52 0.88
C ALA A 82 0.26 -14.26 1.76
N THR A 83 1.02 -13.20 1.47
CA THR A 83 2.16 -12.76 2.30
C THR A 83 1.71 -12.31 3.68
N LEU A 84 0.65 -11.51 3.77
CA LEU A 84 0.07 -11.06 5.04
C LEU A 84 -0.44 -12.25 5.87
N ALA A 85 -1.13 -13.19 5.23
CA ALA A 85 -1.63 -14.40 5.87
C ALA A 85 -0.50 -15.26 6.46
N THR A 86 0.61 -15.38 5.73
CA THR A 86 1.76 -16.20 6.13
C THR A 86 2.62 -15.52 7.19
N ARG A 87 2.87 -14.21 7.06
CA ARG A 87 3.84 -13.49 7.89
C ARG A 87 3.23 -12.84 9.13
N ILE A 88 1.91 -12.65 9.16
CA ILE A 88 1.21 -12.02 10.27
C ILE A 88 0.18 -12.97 10.86
N SER A 89 -0.88 -13.30 10.11
CA SER A 89 -1.97 -14.16 10.58
C SER A 89 -2.93 -14.48 9.44
N GLY A 90 -3.47 -15.70 9.41
CA GLY A 90 -4.51 -16.09 8.45
C GLY A 90 -5.85 -15.37 8.61
N ARG A 91 -6.04 -14.57 9.67
CA ARG A 91 -7.24 -13.76 9.90
C ARG A 91 -7.19 -12.43 9.13
N VAL A 92 -7.01 -12.53 7.81
CA VAL A 92 -6.96 -11.41 6.86
C VAL A 92 -8.35 -11.18 6.26
N VAL A 93 -8.95 -10.02 6.50
CA VAL A 93 -10.34 -9.75 6.13
C VAL A 93 -10.46 -8.43 5.38
N ARG A 94 -11.25 -8.40 4.30
CA ARG A 94 -11.57 -7.15 3.60
C ARG A 94 -12.50 -6.32 4.50
N LEU A 95 -11.99 -5.21 5.03
CA LEU A 95 -12.74 -4.35 5.94
C LEU A 95 -12.29 -2.90 5.77
N ALA A 96 -12.93 -2.21 4.82
CA ALA A 96 -12.60 -0.83 4.46
C ALA A 96 -12.58 0.12 5.67
N LYS A 97 -13.48 -0.08 6.64
CA LYS A 97 -13.59 0.76 7.84
C LYS A 97 -12.28 0.88 8.62
N ARG A 98 -11.48 -0.20 8.71
CA ARG A 98 -10.22 -0.18 9.46
C ARG A 98 -9.09 0.53 8.72
N ILE A 99 -9.19 0.70 7.40
CA ILE A 99 -8.22 1.43 6.59
C ILE A 99 -8.66 2.87 6.27
N ASP A 100 -9.88 3.27 6.64
CA ASP A 100 -10.42 4.60 6.34
C ASP A 100 -9.55 5.78 6.80
N PRO A 101 -8.88 5.73 7.97
CA PRO A 101 -7.94 6.79 8.35
C PRO A 101 -6.82 6.96 7.31
N ALA A 102 -6.16 5.87 6.92
CA ALA A 102 -5.10 5.89 5.92
C ALA A 102 -5.62 6.31 4.54
N ARG A 103 -6.83 5.85 4.17
CA ARG A 103 -7.51 6.23 2.93
C ARG A 103 -7.70 7.74 2.84
N ARG A 104 -8.29 8.34 3.88
CA ARG A 104 -8.55 9.79 3.94
C ARG A 104 -7.26 10.59 3.80
N GLU A 105 -6.21 10.23 4.54
CA GLU A 105 -4.96 10.98 4.47
C GLU A 105 -4.23 10.83 3.14
N LEU A 106 -4.29 9.64 2.52
CA LEU A 106 -3.76 9.44 1.17
C LEU A 106 -4.55 10.26 0.13
N ASP A 107 -5.88 10.32 0.24
CA ASP A 107 -6.72 11.17 -0.61
C ASP A 107 -6.31 12.64 -0.49
N GLU A 108 -6.15 13.15 0.75
CA GLU A 108 -5.70 14.52 1.02
C GLU A 108 -4.27 14.79 0.49
N TYR A 109 -3.38 13.80 0.58
CA TYR A 109 -2.00 13.87 0.07
C TYR A 109 -1.98 13.95 -1.45
N PHE A 110 -2.73 13.08 -2.13
CA PHE A 110 -2.83 13.10 -3.60
C PHE A 110 -3.55 14.33 -4.13
N ALA A 111 -4.45 14.93 -3.33
CA ALA A 111 -5.06 16.22 -3.61
C ALA A 111 -4.12 17.42 -3.35
N GLY A 112 -2.93 17.19 -2.78
CA GLY A 112 -1.96 18.24 -2.45
C GLY A 112 -2.31 19.08 -1.21
N THR A 113 -3.32 18.66 -0.45
CA THR A 113 -3.81 19.36 0.75
C THR A 113 -3.17 18.87 2.04
N ARG A 114 -2.49 17.71 2.01
CA ARG A 114 -1.73 17.15 3.13
C ARG A 114 -0.24 17.05 2.81
N ARG A 115 0.59 17.38 3.80
CA ARG A 115 2.07 17.28 3.73
C ARG A 115 2.67 16.33 4.76
N GLU A 116 1.94 16.01 5.82
CA GLU A 116 2.37 15.11 6.89
C GLU A 116 1.26 14.09 7.18
N PHE A 117 1.64 12.83 7.42
CA PHE A 117 0.70 11.78 7.80
C PHE A 117 0.62 11.66 9.32
N ASP A 118 -0.58 11.53 9.86
CA ASP A 118 -0.86 11.30 11.29
C ASP A 118 -1.45 9.89 11.45
N LEU A 119 -0.63 8.89 11.09
CA LEU A 119 -0.98 7.48 11.10
C LEU A 119 0.03 6.68 11.90
N GLU A 120 -0.47 5.78 12.74
CA GLU A 120 0.38 4.75 13.32
C GLU A 120 0.85 3.79 12.22
N LEU A 121 2.13 3.43 12.28
CA LEU A 121 2.78 2.52 11.34
C LEU A 121 3.23 1.26 12.06
N ASP A 122 2.87 0.11 11.51
CA ASP A 122 3.26 -1.19 12.00
C ASP A 122 4.51 -1.68 11.27
N TRP A 123 5.64 -1.68 11.99
CA TRP A 123 6.95 -2.01 11.44
C TRP A 123 7.23 -3.52 11.35
N ARG A 124 6.29 -4.41 11.70
CA ARG A 124 6.57 -5.86 11.79
C ARG A 124 7.03 -6.50 10.48
N LEU A 125 6.62 -5.96 9.34
CA LEU A 125 7.04 -6.46 8.02
C LEU A 125 8.38 -5.88 7.56
N ALA A 126 8.87 -4.80 8.21
CA ALA A 126 10.18 -4.24 7.94
C ALA A 126 11.28 -5.24 8.34
N LYS A 127 12.35 -5.28 7.54
CA LYS A 127 13.55 -6.05 7.92
C LYS A 127 14.18 -5.45 9.17
N GLY A 128 14.61 -6.30 10.09
CA GLY A 128 15.28 -5.87 11.33
C GLY A 128 16.66 -5.23 11.11
N GLY A 129 17.25 -4.75 12.19
CA GLY A 129 18.61 -4.18 12.20
C GLY A 129 18.73 -2.90 11.38
N PHE A 130 19.80 -2.79 10.59
CA PHE A 130 20.10 -1.60 9.80
C PHE A 130 18.98 -1.23 8.80
N TYR A 131 18.30 -2.22 8.19
CA TYR A 131 17.23 -1.96 7.23
C TYR A 131 16.03 -1.25 7.86
N GLY A 132 15.60 -1.72 9.03
CA GLY A 132 14.51 -1.09 9.78
C GLY A 132 14.90 0.30 10.28
N GLN A 133 16.16 0.49 10.69
CA GLN A 133 16.67 1.82 11.04
C GLN A 133 16.64 2.77 9.83
N VAL A 134 17.04 2.30 8.65
CA VAL A 134 16.93 3.08 7.41
C VAL A 134 15.48 3.48 7.14
N LEU A 135 14.51 2.56 7.21
CA LEU A 135 13.10 2.88 6.97
C LEU A 135 12.56 3.92 7.97
N ARG A 136 12.92 3.83 9.25
CA ARG A 136 12.59 4.86 10.25
C ARG A 136 13.21 6.22 9.94
N ARG A 137 14.42 6.26 9.37
CA ARG A 137 15.02 7.52 8.90
C ARG A 137 14.36 8.06 7.64
N ILE A 138 13.83 7.19 6.78
CA ILE A 138 13.05 7.62 5.60
C ILE A 138 11.73 8.28 6.04
N SER A 139 11.04 7.76 7.06
CA SER A 139 9.79 8.37 7.56
C SER A 139 9.97 9.77 8.14
N GLU A 140 11.21 10.16 8.47
CA GLU A 140 11.55 11.51 8.97
C GLU A 140 11.85 12.50 7.83
N VAL A 141 11.91 12.07 6.56
CA VAL A 141 12.20 12.97 5.44
C VAL A 141 10.95 13.78 5.09
N PRO A 142 10.94 15.13 5.21
CA PRO A 142 9.74 15.93 5.00
C PRO A 142 9.25 15.93 3.55
N TYR A 143 7.98 16.27 3.36
CA TYR A 143 7.39 16.54 2.04
C TYR A 143 8.19 17.61 1.29
N GLY A 144 8.41 17.39 -0.01
CA GLY A 144 9.15 18.35 -0.85
C GLY A 144 10.66 18.37 -0.58
N SER A 145 11.17 17.48 0.28
CA SER A 145 12.60 17.34 0.59
C SER A 145 13.12 16.00 0.10
N THR A 146 14.43 15.92 -0.15
CA THR A 146 15.09 14.67 -0.57
C THR A 146 16.37 14.41 0.20
N LEU A 147 16.82 13.16 0.16
CA LEU A 147 18.14 12.74 0.62
C LEU A 147 18.81 11.84 -0.41
N SER A 148 20.12 11.87 -0.47
CA SER A 148 20.89 10.82 -1.16
C SER A 148 20.91 9.53 -0.34
N TYR A 149 21.12 8.39 -1.02
CA TYR A 149 21.36 7.11 -0.33
C TYR A 149 22.53 7.15 0.66
N GLY A 150 23.57 7.96 0.38
CA GLY A 150 24.72 8.13 1.27
C GLY A 150 24.38 8.89 2.55
N GLU A 151 23.63 9.99 2.43
CA GLU A 151 23.14 10.75 3.59
C GLU A 151 22.21 9.89 4.44
N LEU A 152 21.29 9.16 3.80
CA LEU A 152 20.37 8.25 4.48
C LEU A 152 21.13 7.16 5.26
N ALA A 153 22.12 6.52 4.64
CA ALA A 153 22.94 5.51 5.30
C ALA A 153 23.72 6.11 6.49
N GLY A 154 24.20 7.35 6.36
CA GLY A 154 24.82 8.10 7.45
C GLY A 154 23.87 8.36 8.62
N ARG A 155 22.63 8.80 8.35
CA ARG A 155 21.60 9.02 9.37
C ARG A 155 21.16 7.72 10.06
N ALA A 156 21.26 6.59 9.35
CA ALA A 156 21.04 5.25 9.88
C ALA A 156 22.27 4.65 10.58
N GLY A 157 23.33 5.44 10.82
CA GLY A 157 24.49 5.03 11.62
C GLY A 157 25.63 4.36 10.84
N ASN A 158 25.55 4.24 9.51
CA ASN A 158 26.64 3.70 8.70
C ASN A 158 26.76 4.40 7.34
N ARG A 159 27.60 5.44 7.28
CA ARG A 159 27.87 6.23 6.05
C ARG A 159 28.38 5.39 4.87
N ARG A 160 28.98 4.22 5.11
CA ARG A 160 29.51 3.36 4.04
C ARG A 160 28.45 2.42 3.44
N ALA A 161 27.27 2.30 4.06
CA ALA A 161 26.24 1.33 3.72
C ALA A 161 25.19 1.82 2.71
N HIS A 162 25.55 2.70 1.77
CA HIS A 162 24.63 3.27 0.77
C HIS A 162 23.89 2.21 -0.07
N ARG A 163 24.56 1.11 -0.47
CA ARG A 163 23.89 0.00 -1.17
C ARG A 163 22.84 -0.69 -0.31
N ALA A 164 23.15 -0.94 0.97
CA ALA A 164 22.19 -1.55 1.90
C ALA A 164 21.00 -0.61 2.18
N ALA A 165 21.23 0.71 2.23
CA ALA A 165 20.16 1.69 2.30
C ALA A 165 19.27 1.65 1.05
N GLY A 166 19.85 1.47 -0.14
CA GLY A 166 19.11 1.23 -1.39
C GLY A 166 18.24 -0.03 -1.32
N THR A 167 18.79 -1.14 -0.83
CA THR A 167 18.03 -2.37 -0.59
C THR A 167 16.89 -2.16 0.41
N ALA A 168 17.12 -1.39 1.49
CA ALA A 168 16.07 -1.07 2.45
C ALA A 168 14.91 -0.31 1.79
N CYS A 169 15.21 0.70 0.96
CA CYS A 169 14.21 1.45 0.20
C CYS A 169 13.37 0.53 -0.71
N GLY A 170 14.02 -0.44 -1.37
CA GLY A 170 13.36 -1.41 -2.24
C GLY A 170 12.52 -2.46 -1.50
N SER A 171 12.81 -2.70 -0.22
CA SER A 171 12.05 -3.63 0.64
C SER A 171 11.10 -2.91 1.59
N ASN A 172 10.72 -1.67 1.31
CA ASN A 172 9.78 -0.90 2.11
C ASN A 172 8.36 -1.49 1.97
N PRO A 173 7.74 -2.01 3.04
CA PRO A 173 6.36 -2.53 2.98
C PRO A 173 5.30 -1.42 2.95
N ILE A 174 5.66 -0.19 3.33
CA ILE A 174 4.71 0.92 3.47
C ILE A 174 5.17 2.13 2.63
N PRO A 175 5.34 1.99 1.30
CA PRO A 175 5.69 3.12 0.43
C PRO A 175 4.67 4.26 0.51
N ILE A 176 5.07 5.46 0.07
CA ILE A 176 4.35 6.74 0.19
C ILE A 176 4.28 7.23 1.64
N LEU A 177 3.76 6.44 2.59
CA LEU A 177 3.74 6.80 4.02
C LEU A 177 5.16 6.77 4.62
N VAL A 178 5.94 5.75 4.28
CA VAL A 178 7.40 5.74 4.41
C VAL A 178 7.96 6.17 3.05
N PRO A 179 8.36 7.44 2.87
CA PRO A 179 8.51 8.07 1.55
C PRO A 179 9.83 7.71 0.87
N CYS A 180 10.05 6.43 0.55
CA CYS A 180 11.29 6.00 -0.12
C CYS A 180 11.46 6.57 -1.54
N HIS A 181 10.40 7.18 -2.11
CA HIS A 181 10.48 7.97 -3.34
C HIS A 181 11.31 9.26 -3.18
N ARG A 182 11.46 9.79 -1.96
CA ARG A 182 12.28 10.98 -1.63
C ARG A 182 13.78 10.69 -1.57
N ILE A 183 14.19 9.43 -1.74
CA ILE A 183 15.60 9.03 -1.69
C ILE A 183 16.16 8.92 -3.12
N LEU A 184 17.16 9.74 -3.42
CA LEU A 184 17.71 9.91 -4.77
C LEU A 184 19.16 9.43 -4.87
N GLN A 185 19.64 9.24 -6.10
CA GLN A 185 21.06 9.03 -6.37
C GLN A 185 21.81 10.36 -6.21
N SER A 186 23.06 10.29 -5.76
CA SER A 186 23.95 11.45 -5.80
C SER A 186 24.10 11.93 -7.25
N GLY A 187 23.97 13.24 -7.48
CA GLY A 187 24.03 13.84 -8.83
C GLY A 187 22.67 14.00 -9.54
N GLY A 188 21.54 13.81 -8.84
CA GLY A 188 20.21 14.17 -9.34
C GLY A 188 19.45 13.04 -10.05
N GLY A 189 20.04 11.84 -10.15
CA GLY A 189 19.34 10.66 -10.67
C GLY A 189 18.22 10.21 -9.74
N THR A 190 17.05 9.88 -10.30
CA THR A 190 15.89 9.46 -9.49
C THR A 190 16.09 8.09 -8.85
N GLY A 191 16.88 7.19 -9.44
CA GLY A 191 17.11 5.84 -8.93
C GLY A 191 15.87 4.95 -8.98
N ASN A 192 15.95 3.77 -8.34
CA ASN A 192 14.88 2.78 -8.37
C ASN A 192 13.77 3.09 -7.36
N TYR A 193 12.58 2.59 -7.65
CA TYR A 193 11.39 2.67 -6.80
C TYR A 193 10.51 1.44 -7.05
N GLY A 194 9.86 0.93 -6.01
CA GLY A 194 9.03 -0.28 -6.09
C GLY A 194 7.92 -0.18 -7.14
N GLY A 195 7.33 1.01 -7.29
CA GLY A 195 6.29 1.31 -8.28
C GLY A 195 6.84 1.77 -9.65
N GLY A 196 8.13 1.62 -9.87
CA GLY A 196 8.80 2.03 -11.10
C GLY A 196 9.20 3.52 -11.15
N PRO A 197 10.06 3.89 -12.12
CA PRO A 197 10.65 5.22 -12.22
C PRO A 197 9.63 6.31 -12.59
N GLU A 198 8.54 5.96 -13.27
CA GLU A 198 7.49 6.93 -13.62
C GLU A 198 6.68 7.34 -12.39
N MET A 199 6.21 6.37 -11.60
CA MET A 199 5.50 6.67 -10.35
C MET A 199 6.37 7.50 -9.40
N LYS A 200 7.67 7.18 -9.29
CA LYS A 200 8.62 7.98 -8.49
C LYS A 200 8.64 9.45 -8.95
N ARG A 201 8.77 9.70 -10.25
CA ARG A 201 8.77 11.06 -10.82
C ARG A 201 7.44 11.77 -10.60
N ARG A 202 6.31 11.07 -10.68
CA ARG A 202 4.97 11.64 -10.44
C ARG A 202 4.79 12.05 -8.98
N LEU A 203 5.25 11.23 -8.03
CA LEU A 203 5.26 11.56 -6.61
C LEU A 203 6.18 12.76 -6.33
N LEU A 204 7.38 12.78 -6.90
CA LEU A 204 8.30 13.92 -6.72
C LEU A 204 7.76 15.22 -7.32
N ARG A 205 7.07 15.17 -8.47
CA ARG A 205 6.36 16.34 -9.04
C ARG A 205 5.19 16.80 -8.18
N LEU A 206 4.38 15.86 -7.69
CA LEU A 206 3.32 16.17 -6.72
C LEU A 206 3.87 16.94 -5.52
N GLU A 207 5.06 16.56 -5.05
CA GLU A 207 5.74 17.21 -3.93
C GLU A 207 6.54 18.48 -4.29
N GLY A 208 6.54 18.91 -5.56
CA GLY A 208 7.29 20.08 -6.01
C GLY A 208 8.81 19.93 -6.03
N VAL A 209 9.32 18.69 -6.02
CA VAL A 209 10.76 18.39 -6.10
C VAL A 209 11.26 18.38 -7.55
N LEU A 210 10.41 17.94 -8.47
CA LEU A 210 10.69 17.93 -9.91
C LEU A 210 9.68 18.84 -10.61
N ASP A 211 10.11 19.39 -11.74
CA ASP A 211 9.25 20.10 -12.70
C ASP A 211 8.45 19.12 -13.57
#